data_AF-A0A2V8F6N5-F1
#
_entry.id   AF-A0A2V8F6N5-F1
#
_cell.length_a   1.000
_cell.length_b   1.000
_cell.length_c   1.000
_cell.angle_alpha   90.00
_cell.angle_beta   90.00
_cell.angle_gamma   90.00
#
_symmetry.space_group_name_H-M   'P 1'
#
loop_
_entity.id
_entity.type
_entity.pdbx_description
1 polymer ?
#
loop_
_entity_poly.entity_id
_entity_poly.type
_entity_poly.pdbx_seq_one_letter_code
_entity_poly.pdbx_strand_id
1 'polypeptide(L)'
;MKRRFAVLAATAALGLGAASRAAADDVAVIVNRSNPVMAMTIVQLRSILLGGGAKWTGGGTITVVMTPAGQPERSGILRIVCGMSETDFNSGSGEHPKVFGTGPQVRQSVATTPGAVGFIKASEVDDSVKVVAVDGSSPGQPAYKLKTK
;
A
#
# COMPACT_ATOMS: atom_id res chain seq x y z
N MET A 1 20.16 57.80 6.26
CA MET A 1 21.21 56.77 6.14
C MET A 1 20.54 55.39 6.21
N LYS A 2 20.12 54.80 5.09
CA LYS A 2 20.65 53.55 4.49
C LYS A 2 21.34 52.62 5.52
N ARG A 3 20.81 51.43 5.84
CA ARG A 3 21.17 50.07 5.29
C ARG A 3 20.72 49.04 6.35
N ARG A 4 20.30 47.79 6.13
CA ARG A 4 20.06 46.89 4.98
C ARG A 4 19.27 45.69 5.54
N PHE A 5 18.32 45.18 4.76
CA PHE A 5 17.68 43.88 4.96
C PHE A 5 18.69 42.74 4.83
N ALA A 6 18.52 41.67 5.62
CA ALA A 6 19.10 40.37 5.35
C ALA A 6 17.99 39.32 5.56
N VAL A 7 17.33 38.93 4.45
CA VAL A 7 16.46 37.75 4.40
C VAL A 7 17.37 36.56 4.11
N LEU A 8 17.45 35.62 5.05
CA LEU A 8 18.14 34.36 4.86
C LEU A 8 17.24 33.46 3.99
N ALA A 9 17.50 33.42 2.69
CA ALA A 9 16.85 32.48 1.79
C ALA A 9 17.49 31.10 2.00
N ALA A 10 16.77 30.18 2.65
CA ALA A 10 17.15 28.78 2.72
C ALA A 10 16.77 28.11 1.39
N THR A 11 17.77 27.89 0.53
CA THR A 11 17.63 27.14 -0.71
C THR A 11 17.44 25.66 -0.37
N ALA A 12 16.20 25.18 -0.40
CA ALA A 12 15.92 23.75 -0.34
C ALA A 12 16.38 23.12 -1.67
N ALA A 13 17.42 22.29 -1.60
CA ALA A 13 17.90 21.52 -2.74
C ALA A 13 16.83 20.49 -3.15
N LEU A 14 16.25 20.70 -4.33
CA LEU A 14 15.38 19.75 -5.01
C LEU A 14 16.19 18.51 -5.42
N GLY A 15 16.08 17.44 -4.63
CA GLY A 15 16.54 16.11 -5.02
C GLY A 15 15.60 15.48 -6.05
N LEU A 16 15.68 15.91 -7.32
CA LEU A 16 15.08 15.20 -8.45
C LEU A 16 16.09 14.19 -8.99
N GLY A 17 15.78 12.89 -9.01
CA GLY A 17 16.59 11.97 -9.82
C GLY A 17 16.30 10.46 -9.78
N ALA A 18 15.80 9.86 -8.69
CA ALA A 18 15.71 8.39 -8.60
C ALA A 18 14.35 7.82 -8.15
N ALA A 19 13.43 8.65 -7.65
CA ALA A 19 12.16 8.18 -7.09
C ALA A 19 11.19 7.61 -8.15
N SER A 20 11.29 8.05 -9.41
CA SER A 20 10.29 7.75 -10.44
C SER A 20 10.32 6.31 -10.96
N ARG A 21 11.47 5.63 -10.94
CA ARG A 21 11.57 4.22 -11.39
C ARG A 21 11.43 3.24 -10.23
N ALA A 22 11.90 3.60 -9.04
CA ALA A 22 11.71 2.80 -7.84
C ALA A 22 10.23 2.62 -7.47
N ALA A 23 9.41 3.65 -7.67
CA ALA A 23 7.97 3.58 -7.45
C ALA A 23 7.21 2.76 -8.52
N ALA A 24 7.78 2.55 -9.72
CA ALA A 24 7.07 1.86 -10.81
C ALA A 24 6.86 0.36 -10.51
N ASP A 25 7.82 -0.25 -9.81
CA ASP A 25 7.76 -1.68 -9.45
C ASP A 25 7.17 -1.90 -8.05
N ASP A 26 6.73 -0.85 -7.36
CA ASP A 26 6.20 -0.94 -6.00
C ASP A 26 4.75 -1.40 -5.97
N VAL A 27 4.42 -2.17 -4.94
CA VAL A 27 3.03 -2.47 -4.59
C VAL A 27 2.61 -1.56 -3.46
N ALA A 28 1.63 -0.68 -3.71
CA ALA A 28 1.06 0.17 -2.69
C ALA A 28 0.01 -0.59 -1.88
N VAL A 29 0.08 -0.45 -0.56
CA VAL A 29 -1.00 -0.82 0.36
C VAL A 29 -1.91 0.38 0.52
N ILE A 30 -3.16 0.23 0.11
CA ILE A 30 -4.15 1.29 0.13
C ILE A 30 -5.29 0.97 1.09
N VAL A 31 -5.80 1.99 1.75
CA VAL A 31 -7.00 1.93 2.59
C VAL A 31 -7.95 3.07 2.23
N ASN A 32 -9.19 2.96 2.70
CA ASN A 32 -10.14 4.05 2.59
C ASN A 32 -9.61 5.32 3.28
N ARG A 33 -9.88 6.52 2.73
CA ARG A 33 -9.40 7.78 3.35
C ARG A 33 -9.90 8.01 4.77
N SER A 34 -11.09 7.51 5.10
CA SER A 34 -11.67 7.61 6.45
C SER A 34 -11.02 6.67 7.47
N ASN A 35 -10.30 5.64 7.04
CA ASN A 35 -9.59 4.75 7.94
C ASN A 35 -8.44 5.53 8.61
N PRO A 36 -8.28 5.55 9.94
CA PRO A 36 -7.26 6.36 10.62
C PRO A 36 -5.84 5.81 10.49
N VAL A 37 -5.66 4.55 10.09
CA VAL A 37 -4.34 3.89 10.01
C VAL A 37 -3.42 4.63 9.04
N MET A 38 -2.21 4.96 9.48
CA MET A 38 -1.21 5.63 8.65
C MET A 38 -0.02 4.73 8.31
N ALA A 39 0.27 3.76 9.18
CA ALA A 39 1.37 2.82 9.00
C ALA A 39 0.97 1.45 9.54
N MET A 40 1.59 0.42 8.97
CA MET A 40 1.44 -0.97 9.39
C MET A 40 2.76 -1.70 9.30
N THR A 41 2.90 -2.79 10.05
CA THR A 41 4.03 -3.70 9.90
C THR A 41 3.72 -4.81 8.90
N ILE A 42 4.75 -5.41 8.32
CA ILE A 42 4.56 -6.58 7.43
C ILE A 42 3.88 -7.76 8.17
N VAL A 43 4.11 -7.89 9.48
CA VAL A 43 3.48 -8.92 10.32
C VAL A 43 1.97 -8.68 10.44
N GLN A 44 1.55 -7.41 10.58
CA GLN A 44 0.13 -7.07 10.58
C GLN A 44 -0.53 -7.35 9.23
N LEU A 45 0.15 -7.00 8.12
CA LEU A 45 -0.34 -7.31 6.77
C LEU A 45 -0.49 -8.82 6.54
N ARG A 46 0.46 -9.62 7.03
CA ARG A 46 0.38 -11.08 6.98
C ARG A 46 -0.84 -11.61 7.73
N SER A 47 -1.08 -11.11 8.95
CA SER A 47 -2.25 -11.49 9.75
C SER A 47 -3.57 -11.17 9.03
N ILE A 48 -3.64 -10.01 8.37
CA ILE A 48 -4.78 -9.60 7.54
C ILE A 48 -4.98 -10.55 6.36
N LEU A 49 -3.92 -10.81 5.57
CA LEU A 49 -4.01 -11.63 4.36
C LEU A 49 -4.38 -13.08 4.67
N LEU A 50 -3.93 -13.63 5.79
CA LEU A 50 -4.21 -15.02 6.19
C LEU A 50 -5.51 -15.17 6.98
N GLY A 51 -6.28 -14.09 7.17
CA GLY A 51 -7.57 -14.14 7.87
C GLY A 51 -7.44 -14.44 9.36
N GLY A 52 -6.33 -14.07 10.01
CA GLY A 52 -6.04 -14.34 11.43
C GLY A 52 -6.89 -13.57 12.44
N GLY A 53 -8.13 -13.19 12.10
CA GLY A 53 -9.02 -12.42 12.96
C GLY A 53 -8.63 -10.94 13.13
N ALA A 54 -7.82 -10.40 12.21
CA ALA A 54 -7.41 -9.00 12.25
C ALA A 54 -8.61 -8.05 12.14
N LYS A 55 -8.62 -7.01 12.97
CA LYS A 55 -9.63 -5.95 12.99
C LYS A 55 -8.96 -4.59 12.98
N TRP A 56 -9.64 -3.60 12.41
CA TRP A 56 -9.23 -2.21 12.57
C TRP A 56 -9.33 -1.79 14.04
N THR A 57 -8.50 -0.83 14.43
CA THR A 57 -8.61 -0.18 15.74
C THR A 57 -10.03 0.37 15.89
N GLY A 58 -10.75 -0.05 16.94
CA GLY A 58 -12.19 0.25 17.11
C GLY A 58 -13.14 -0.88 16.71
N GLY A 59 -12.63 -2.03 16.25
CA GLY A 59 -13.40 -3.26 16.08
C GLY A 59 -14.03 -3.45 14.70
N GLY A 60 -13.79 -2.54 13.75
CA GLY A 60 -14.25 -2.66 12.37
C GLY A 60 -13.63 -3.85 11.64
N THR A 61 -14.45 -4.57 10.87
CA THR A 61 -13.99 -5.70 10.04
C THR A 61 -13.08 -5.21 8.91
N ILE A 62 -12.09 -6.03 8.57
CA ILE A 62 -11.18 -5.78 7.46
C ILE A 62 -11.68 -6.53 6.24
N THR A 63 -11.90 -5.83 5.13
CA THR A 63 -12.16 -6.46 3.82
C THR A 63 -10.90 -6.40 2.98
N VAL A 64 -10.32 -7.55 2.66
CA VAL A 64 -9.17 -7.61 1.77
C VAL A 64 -9.63 -7.57 0.31
N VAL A 65 -9.01 -6.71 -0.50
CA VAL A 65 -9.33 -6.52 -1.91
C VAL A 65 -8.07 -6.68 -2.76
N MET A 66 -8.13 -7.47 -3.83
CA MET A 66 -6.99 -7.73 -4.70
C MET A 66 -7.38 -7.78 -6.18
N THR A 67 -6.38 -7.69 -7.05
CA THR A 67 -6.51 -8.03 -8.47
C THR A 67 -6.50 -9.57 -8.66
N PRO A 68 -6.77 -10.10 -9.89
CA PRO A 68 -6.82 -11.53 -10.11
C PRO A 68 -5.44 -12.20 -9.92
N ALA A 69 -5.45 -13.52 -9.71
CA ALA A 69 -4.22 -14.30 -9.61
C ALA A 69 -3.32 -14.11 -10.85
N GLY A 70 -2.00 -14.11 -10.63
CA GLY A 70 -1.01 -13.91 -11.69
C GLY A 70 -0.73 -12.44 -12.02
N GLN A 71 -1.46 -11.48 -11.43
CA GLN A 71 -1.05 -10.09 -11.49
C GLN A 71 0.21 -9.85 -10.65
N PRO A 72 1.14 -9.00 -11.12
CA PRO A 72 2.46 -8.86 -10.51
C PRO A 72 2.39 -8.26 -9.10
N GLU A 73 1.48 -7.34 -8.84
CA GLU A 73 1.26 -6.76 -7.50
C GLU A 73 0.73 -7.78 -6.50
N ARG A 74 -0.21 -8.64 -6.91
CA ARG A 74 -0.73 -9.71 -6.07
C ARG A 74 0.35 -10.76 -5.78
N SER A 75 1.03 -11.22 -6.82
CA SER A 75 2.11 -12.21 -6.71
C SER A 75 3.25 -11.70 -5.82
N GLY A 76 3.61 -10.41 -5.97
CA GLY A 76 4.59 -9.74 -5.12
C GLY A 76 4.19 -9.73 -3.65
N ILE A 77 2.96 -9.33 -3.34
CA ILE A 77 2.45 -9.29 -1.96
C ILE A 77 2.37 -10.66 -1.32
N LEU A 78 1.84 -11.67 -2.00
CA LEU A 78 1.76 -13.02 -1.44
C LEU A 78 3.16 -13.59 -1.17
N ARG A 79 4.11 -13.38 -2.09
CA ARG A 79 5.51 -13.79 -1.91
C ARG A 79 6.18 -13.08 -0.73
N ILE A 80 6.08 -11.76 -0.67
CA ILE A 80 6.86 -10.94 0.28
C ILE A 80 6.24 -10.98 1.68
N VAL A 81 4.91 -10.92 1.79
CA VAL A 81 4.20 -10.81 3.07
C VAL A 81 3.86 -12.19 3.64
N CYS A 82 3.36 -13.09 2.80
CA CYS A 82 2.94 -14.43 3.22
C CYS A 82 4.02 -15.49 3.02
N GLY A 83 5.01 -15.28 2.15
CA GLY A 83 5.96 -16.31 1.76
C GLY A 83 5.29 -17.46 1.00
N MET A 84 4.21 -17.16 0.28
CA MET A 84 3.32 -18.15 -0.34
C MET A 84 3.22 -17.94 -1.85
N SER A 85 3.03 -19.05 -2.58
CA SER A 85 2.53 -19.00 -3.95
C SER A 85 1.01 -18.73 -3.98
N GLU A 86 0.46 -18.44 -5.16
CA GLU A 86 -1.00 -18.39 -5.35
C GLU A 86 -1.68 -19.70 -4.95
N THR A 87 -1.07 -20.84 -5.27
CA THR A 87 -1.61 -22.16 -4.94
C THR A 87 -1.65 -22.36 -3.43
N ASP A 88 -0.57 -22.05 -2.72
CA ASP A 88 -0.53 -22.18 -1.25
C ASP A 88 -1.55 -21.26 -0.60
N PHE A 89 -1.62 -20.00 -1.06
CA PHE A 89 -2.55 -19.01 -0.55
C PHE A 89 -4.01 -19.44 -0.75
N ASN A 90 -4.36 -19.95 -1.93
CA ASN A 90 -5.71 -20.41 -2.24
C ASN A 90 -6.08 -21.73 -1.56
N SER A 91 -5.10 -22.54 -1.14
CA SER A 91 -5.32 -23.76 -0.37
C SER A 91 -5.61 -23.51 1.12
N GLY A 92 -5.34 -22.29 1.60
CA GLY A 92 -5.56 -21.91 2.99
C GLY A 92 -7.04 -21.81 3.36
N SER A 93 -7.35 -21.96 4.64
CA SER A 93 -8.72 -21.89 5.18
C SER A 93 -9.14 -20.48 5.63
N GLY A 94 -8.34 -19.45 5.32
CA GLY A 94 -8.63 -18.07 5.68
C GLY A 94 -9.74 -17.45 4.81
N GLU A 95 -10.24 -16.28 5.21
CA GLU A 95 -11.19 -15.54 4.40
C GLU A 95 -10.53 -15.08 3.08
N HIS A 96 -11.12 -15.48 1.95
CA HIS A 96 -10.58 -15.13 0.64
C HIS A 96 -10.79 -13.64 0.32
N PRO A 97 -9.79 -12.97 -0.28
CA PRO A 97 -9.96 -11.59 -0.74
C PRO A 97 -11.08 -11.44 -1.76
N LYS A 98 -11.73 -10.26 -1.76
CA LYS A 98 -12.58 -9.84 -2.88
C LYS A 98 -11.69 -9.53 -4.08
N VAL A 99 -12.00 -10.13 -5.23
CA VAL A 99 -11.21 -9.97 -6.46
C VAL A 99 -11.91 -9.03 -7.43
N PHE A 100 -11.17 -8.06 -7.95
CA PHE A 100 -11.60 -7.15 -9.02
C PHE A 100 -10.64 -7.25 -10.21
N GLY A 101 -11.11 -6.94 -11.42
CA GLY A 101 -10.34 -7.20 -12.64
C GLY A 101 -9.07 -6.36 -12.81
N THR A 102 -9.04 -5.14 -12.26
CA THR A 102 -7.92 -4.20 -12.45
C THR A 102 -7.57 -3.41 -11.18
N GLY A 103 -6.35 -2.86 -11.12
CA GLY A 103 -5.92 -1.98 -10.04
C GLY A 103 -6.87 -0.79 -9.81
N PRO A 104 -7.31 -0.06 -10.85
CA PRO A 104 -8.34 0.97 -10.70
C PRO A 104 -9.67 0.48 -10.10
N GLN A 105 -10.10 -0.74 -10.41
CA GLN A 105 -11.32 -1.31 -9.80
C GLN A 105 -11.10 -1.66 -8.32
N VAL A 106 -9.93 -2.20 -7.97
CA VAL A 106 -9.53 -2.39 -6.56
C VAL A 106 -9.52 -1.06 -5.82
N ARG A 107 -8.89 -0.02 -6.40
CA ARG A 107 -8.85 1.34 -5.84
C ARG A 107 -10.25 1.89 -5.60
N GLN A 108 -11.14 1.79 -6.59
CA GLN A 108 -12.52 2.22 -6.45
C GLN A 108 -13.25 1.48 -5.32
N SER A 109 -13.07 0.15 -5.22
CA SER A 109 -13.67 -0.64 -4.15
C SER A 109 -13.15 -0.21 -2.77
N VAL A 110 -11.87 0.12 -2.65
CA VAL A 110 -11.28 0.62 -1.39
C VAL A 110 -11.81 2.01 -1.05
N ALA A 111 -11.93 2.90 -2.03
CA ALA A 111 -12.44 4.26 -1.85
C ALA A 111 -13.89 4.30 -1.34
N THR A 112 -14.71 3.31 -1.69
CA THR A 112 -16.12 3.24 -1.26
C THR A 112 -16.38 2.33 -0.06
N THR A 113 -15.37 1.61 0.43
CA THR A 113 -15.51 0.65 1.54
C THR A 113 -14.62 1.05 2.72
N PRO A 114 -15.14 1.68 3.79
CA PRO A 114 -14.34 2.17 4.93
C PRO A 114 -13.40 1.14 5.56
N GLY A 115 -13.84 -0.13 5.63
CA GLY A 115 -13.06 -1.23 6.19
C GLY A 115 -12.11 -1.94 5.21
N ALA A 116 -12.01 -1.49 3.96
CA ALA A 116 -11.21 -2.19 2.96
C ALA A 116 -9.73 -1.85 3.02
N VAL A 117 -8.91 -2.86 2.72
CA VAL A 117 -7.49 -2.75 2.40
C VAL A 117 -7.24 -3.40 1.05
N GLY A 118 -6.51 -2.71 0.19
CA GLY A 118 -6.21 -3.16 -1.17
C GLY A 118 -4.72 -3.12 -1.48
N PHE A 119 -4.35 -3.87 -2.51
CA PHE A 119 -2.99 -3.95 -3.01
C PHE A 119 -3.01 -3.69 -4.52
N ILE A 120 -2.34 -2.62 -4.95
CA ILE A 120 -2.28 -2.18 -6.36
C ILE A 120 -0.86 -1.76 -6.71
N LYS A 121 -0.55 -1.63 -8.00
CA LYS A 121 0.72 -1.00 -8.41
C LYS A 121 0.73 0.45 -7.89
N ALA A 122 1.86 0.90 -7.37
CA ALA A 122 1.95 2.26 -6.83
C ALA A 122 1.69 3.34 -7.89
N SER A 123 1.97 3.06 -9.17
CA SER A 123 1.63 3.93 -10.30
C SER A 123 0.11 4.10 -10.55
N GLU A 124 -0.73 3.24 -9.96
CA GLU A 124 -2.18 3.28 -10.10
C GLU A 124 -2.86 3.95 -8.89
N VAL A 125 -2.10 4.48 -7.93
CA VAL A 125 -2.64 5.24 -6.81
C VAL A 125 -3.08 6.63 -7.29
N ASP A 126 -4.22 7.10 -6.79
CA ASP A 126 -4.67 8.49 -6.89
C ASP A 126 -5.23 8.97 -5.53
N ASP A 127 -5.72 10.21 -5.50
CA ASP A 127 -6.22 10.86 -4.28
C ASP A 127 -7.55 10.27 -3.76
N SER A 128 -8.16 9.27 -4.41
CA SER A 128 -9.40 8.64 -3.89
C SER A 128 -9.15 7.73 -2.68
N VAL A 129 -7.90 7.31 -2.47
CA VAL A 129 -7.50 6.38 -1.40
C VAL A 129 -6.32 6.93 -0.60
N LYS A 130 -6.02 6.29 0.52
CA LYS A 130 -4.84 6.61 1.32
C LYS A 130 -3.83 5.48 1.24
N VAL A 131 -2.56 5.82 0.95
CA VAL A 131 -1.45 4.86 1.04
C VAL A 131 -1.00 4.73 2.48
N VAL A 132 -0.80 3.49 2.92
CA VAL A 132 -0.29 3.15 4.24
C VAL A 132 1.20 2.85 4.14
N ALA A 133 2.01 3.48 4.99
CA ALA A 133 3.43 3.15 5.08
C ALA A 133 3.62 1.74 5.66
N VAL A 134 4.57 0.98 5.15
CA VAL A 134 4.87 -0.38 5.60
C VAL A 134 6.27 -0.41 6.18
N ASP A 135 6.37 -0.84 7.45
CA ASP A 135 7.62 -0.84 8.22
C ASP A 135 8.34 0.53 8.18
N GLY A 136 7.55 1.62 8.23
CA GLY A 136 8.05 2.99 8.24
C GLY A 136 8.45 3.57 6.88
N SER A 137 8.22 2.84 5.78
CA SER A 137 8.56 3.29 4.42
C SER A 137 7.34 3.31 3.50
N SER A 138 7.34 4.23 2.53
CA SER A 138 6.31 4.35 1.49
C SER A 138 6.85 3.97 0.11
N PRO A 139 5.99 3.68 -0.89
CA PRO A 139 6.43 3.50 -2.28
C PRO A 139 7.35 4.64 -2.76
N GLY A 140 8.35 4.29 -3.57
CA GLY A 140 9.39 5.17 -4.09
C GLY A 140 10.59 5.37 -3.14
N GLN A 141 10.49 4.97 -1.88
CA GLN A 141 11.57 5.09 -0.92
C GLN A 141 12.54 3.89 -0.99
N PRO A 142 13.86 4.10 -0.80
CA PRO A 142 14.86 3.02 -0.87
C PRO A 142 14.61 1.87 0.12
N ALA A 143 14.04 2.17 1.29
CA ALA A 143 13.76 1.18 2.33
C ALA A 143 12.44 0.41 2.10
N TYR A 144 11.66 0.74 1.07
CA TYR A 144 10.37 0.10 0.82
C TYR A 144 10.54 -1.30 0.27
N LYS A 145 9.91 -2.29 0.93
CA LYS A 145 10.13 -3.71 0.66
C LYS A 145 9.11 -4.34 -0.29
N LEU A 146 7.94 -3.73 -0.47
CA LEU A 146 6.85 -4.34 -1.23
C LEU A 146 7.02 -4.07 -2.72
N LYS A 147 7.56 -5.06 -3.43
CA LYS A 147 7.86 -5.01 -4.87
C LYS A 147 7.04 -6.03 -5.64
N THR A 148 6.73 -5.71 -6.88
CA THR A 148 6.08 -6.61 -7.84
C THR A 148 6.99 -7.77 -8.25
N LYS A 149 8.32 -7.56 -8.26
CA LYS A 149 9.36 -8.54 -8.63
C LYS A 149 10.45 -8.58 -7.57
#